data_AF-A0A916QCD5-F1
#
_entry.id   AF-A0A916QCD5-F1
#
_cell.length_a   1.000
_cell.length_b   1.000
_cell.length_c   1.000
_cell.angle_alpha   90.00
_cell.angle_beta   90.00
_cell.angle_gamma   90.00
#
_symmetry.space_group_name_H-M   'P 1'
#
loop_
_entity.id
_entity.type
_entity.pdbx_description
1 polymer ?
#
loop_
_entity_poly.entity_id
_entity_poly.type
_entity_poly.pdbx_seq_one_letter_code
_entity_poly.pdbx_strand_id
1 'polypeptide(L)' 'MTNILELINVSKTYQDFSLRNINLALKPGYIMGFIGPNGAGKSTTIKLIMGLIKKDAGEIKIFGMDQD' A
#
# COMPACT_ATOMS: atom_id res chain seq x y z
N MET A 1 18.99 -2.99 8.24
CA MET A 1 18.54 -3.39 6.88
C MET A 1 17.31 -2.58 6.56
N THR A 2 17.36 -1.77 5.49
CA THR A 2 16.27 -0.87 5.10
C THR A 2 15.13 -1.67 4.44
N ASN A 3 13.88 -1.35 4.75
CA ASN A 3 12.71 -1.93 4.08
C ASN A 3 12.72 -1.52 2.59
N ILE A 4 12.27 -2.41 1.69
CA ILE A 4 12.16 -2.13 0.25
C ILE A 4 10.80 -1.53 -0.13
N LEU A 5 9.79 -1.70 0.73
CA LEU A 5 8.47 -1.10 0.60
C LEU A 5 7.97 -0.72 2.00
N GLU A 6 7.48 0.50 2.13
CA GLU A 6 6.85 1.01 3.35
C GLU A 6 5.55 1.75 2.99
N LEU A 7 4.45 1.35 3.61
CA LEU A 7 3.19 2.09 3.60
C LEU A 7 2.99 2.62 5.02
N ILE A 8 2.83 3.93 5.15
CA ILE A 8 2.65 4.60 6.43
C ILE A 8 1.30 5.32 6.40
N ASN A 9 0.34 4.82 7.18
CA ASN A 9 -1.02 5.35 7.29
C ASN A 9 -1.73 5.57 5.94
N VAL A 10 -1.46 4.72 4.96
CA VAL A 10 -2.00 4.88 3.61
C VAL A 10 -3.50 4.67 3.61
N SER A 11 -4.22 5.66 3.09
CA SER A 11 -5.68 5.61 2.98
C SER A 11 -6.17 5.95 1.58
N LYS A 12 -7.25 5.29 1.18
CA LYS A 12 -7.95 5.53 -0.09
C LYS A 12 -9.44 5.30 0.08
N THR A 13 -10.24 6.27 -0.30
CA THR A 13 -11.70 6.24 -0.20
C THR A 13 -12.32 6.34 -1.59
N TYR A 14 -13.31 5.48 -1.81
CA TYR A 14 -14.28 5.53 -2.89
C TYR A 14 -15.69 5.63 -2.26
N GLN A 15 -16.73 5.75 -3.09
CA GLN A 15 -18.10 5.92 -2.61
C GLN A 15 -18.54 4.82 -1.62
N ASP A 16 -18.31 3.55 -1.94
CA ASP A 16 -18.79 2.40 -1.15
C ASP A 16 -17.66 1.58 -0.50
N PHE A 17 -16.41 2.04 -0.60
CA PHE A 17 -15.25 1.28 -0.14
C PHE A 17 -14.13 2.20 0.34
N SER A 18 -13.44 1.82 1.42
CA SER A 18 -12.28 2.55 1.91
C SER A 18 -11.18 1.63 2.42
N LEU A 19 -9.95 1.85 1.97
CA LEU A 19 -8.73 1.47 2.68
C LEU A 19 -8.41 2.54 3.72
N ARG A 20 -8.22 2.14 4.97
CA ARG A 20 -7.97 3.06 6.08
C ARG A 20 -6.70 2.69 6.81
N ASN A 21 -5.77 3.64 6.92
CA ASN A 21 -4.56 3.56 7.74
C ASN A 21 -3.77 2.26 7.53
N ILE A 22 -3.55 1.89 6.28
CA ILE A 22 -2.75 0.71 5.95
C ILE A 22 -1.29 1.00 6.31
N ASN A 23 -0.74 0.15 7.18
CA ASN A 23 0.63 0.19 7.62
C ASN A 23 1.31 -1.14 7.28
N LEU A 24 2.37 -1.10 6.49
CA LEU A 24 3.04 -2.29 5.96
C LEU A 24 4.53 -1.99 5.76
N ALA A 25 5.38 -2.97 6.06
CA ALA A 25 6.78 -2.95 5.67
C ALA A 25 7.18 -4.28 5.04
N LEU A 26 7.94 -4.23 3.94
CA LEU A 26 8.53 -5.40 3.30
C LEU A 26 10.04 -5.32 3.32
N LYS A 27 10.69 -6.38 3.81
CA LYS A 27 12.15 -6.52 3.80
C LYS A 27 12.64 -7.08 2.47
N PRO A 28 13.89 -6.78 2.06
CA PRO A 28 14.50 -7.37 0.86
C PRO A 28 14.55 -8.90 0.97
N GLY A 29 14.29 -9.59 -0.14
CA GLY A 29 14.31 -11.06 -0.24
C GLY A 29 13.05 -11.77 0.25
N TYR A 30 12.04 -11.05 0.74
CA TYR A 30 10.77 -11.63 1.17
C TYR A 30 9.73 -11.59 0.04
N ILE A 31 8.93 -12.65 -0.05
CA ILE A 31 7.71 -12.69 -0.87
C ILE A 31 6.52 -12.46 0.07
N MET A 32 5.66 -11.50 -0.27
CA MET A 32 4.46 -11.17 0.49
C MET A 32 3.20 -11.43 -0.34
N GLY A 33 2.25 -12.15 0.24
CA GLY A 33 0.93 -12.37 -0.35
C GLY A 33 -0.13 -11.49 0.34
N PHE A 34 -1.03 -10.91 -0.46
CA PHE A 34 -2.24 -10.25 0.04
C PHE A 34 -3.41 -11.24 -0.02
N ILE A 35 -3.89 -11.67 1.15
CA ILE A 35 -4.97 -12.67 1.27
C ILE A 35 -6.16 -12.02 1.98
N GLY A 36 -7.38 -12.33 1.51
CA GLY A 36 -8.63 -11.81 2.06
C GLY A 36 -9.79 -11.98 1.08
N PRO A 37 -11.04 -11.71 1.51
CA PRO A 37 -12.22 -11.86 0.66
C PRO A 37 -12.24 -10.84 -0.51
N ASN A 38 -13.14 -11.06 -1.47
CA ASN A 38 -13.40 -10.07 -2.52
C ASN A 38 -13.88 -8.76 -1.92
N GLY A 39 -13.43 -7.64 -2.48
CA GLY A 39 -13.74 -6.31 -1.94
C GLY A 39 -12.89 -5.86 -0.73
N ALA A 40 -12.01 -6.71 -0.19
CA ALA A 40 -11.15 -6.34 0.96
C ALA A 40 -10.06 -5.30 0.65
N GLY A 41 -9.94 -4.83 -0.60
CA GLY A 41 -8.97 -3.81 -0.99
C GLY A 41 -7.61 -4.30 -1.48
N LYS A 42 -7.40 -5.62 -1.62
CA LYS A 42 -6.12 -6.22 -2.08
C LYS A 42 -5.57 -5.58 -3.35
N SER A 43 -6.37 -5.57 -4.42
CA SER A 43 -5.97 -4.99 -5.71
C SER A 43 -5.81 -3.48 -5.63
N THR A 44 -6.57 -2.79 -4.78
CA THR A 44 -6.42 -1.35 -4.54
C THR A 44 -5.09 -1.06 -3.88
N THR A 45 -4.69 -1.81 -2.85
CA THR A 45 -3.39 -1.66 -2.19
C THR A 45 -2.24 -1.89 -3.17
N ILE A 46 -2.31 -2.92 -4.01
CA ILE A 46 -1.30 -3.19 -5.03
C ILE A 46 -1.22 -2.04 -6.05
N LYS A 47 -2.36 -1.53 -6.54
CA LYS A 47 -2.38 -0.39 -7.48
C LYS A 47 -1.81 0.88 -6.87
N LEU A 48 -2.04 1.13 -5.57
CA LEU A 48 -1.42 2.24 -4.83
C LEU A 48 0.11 2.08 -4.81
N ILE A 49 0.60 0.90 -4.42
CA ILE A 49 2.05 0.60 -4.40
C ILE A 49 2.68 0.80 -5.78
N MET A 50 2.00 0.39 -6.85
CA MET A 50 2.50 0.54 -8.22
C MET A 50 2.36 1.97 -8.77
N GLY A 51 1.81 2.91 -8.00
CA GLY A 51 1.55 4.29 -8.47
C GLY A 51 0.49 4.42 -9.56
N LEU A 52 -0.34 3.38 -9.75
CA LEU A 52 -1.40 3.38 -10.78
C LEU A 52 -2.62 4.18 -10.37
N ILE A 53 -2.77 4.47 -9.07
CA ILE A 53 -3.81 5.32 -8.51
C ILE A 53 -3.21 6.16 -7.38
N LYS A 54 -3.76 7.36 -7.16
CA LYS A 54 -3.33 8.24 -6.05
C LYS A 54 -3.99 7.83 -4.74
N LYS A 55 -3.19 7.74 -3.67
CA LYS A 55 -3.66 7.73 -2.27
C LYS A 55 -4.34 9.06 -1.93
N ASP A 56 -5.25 9.02 -0.96
CA ASP A 56 -5.87 10.25 -0.43
C ASP A 56 -5.11 10.78 0.79
N ALA A 57 -4.44 9.90 1.53
CA ALA A 57 -3.59 10.26 2.67
C ALA A 57 -2.49 9.20 2.90
N GLY A 58 -1.50 9.58 3.71
CA GLY A 58 -0.36 8.73 4.08
C GLY A 58 0.80 8.80 3.08
N GLU A 59 1.75 7.89 3.25
CA GLU A 59 3.01 7.86 2.53
C GLU A 59 3.32 6.45 2.02
N ILE A 60 3.87 6.37 0.80
CA ILE A 60 4.38 5.12 0.22
C ILE A 60 5.83 5.37 -0.15
N LYS A 61 6.73 4.55 0.40
CA LYS A 61 8.16 4.56 0.06
C LYS A 61 8.54 3.27 -0.64
N ILE A 62 9.23 3.37 -1.77
CA ILE A 62 9.78 2.23 -2.51
C ILE A 62 11.29 2.40 -2.58
N PHE A 63 12.04 1.41 -2.11
CA PHE A 63 13.50 1.49 -1.95
C PHE A 63 13.97 2.75 -1.18
N GLY A 64 13.18 3.20 -0.20
CA GLY A 64 13.44 4.41 0.59
C GLY A 64 13.15 5.73 -0.12
N MET A 65 12.62 5.71 -1.35
CA MET A 65 12.22 6.90 -2.09
C MET A 65 10.71 7.10 -1.98
N ASP A 66 10.28 8.33 -1.76
CA ASP A 66 8.87 8.67 -1.74
C ASP A 66 8.27 8.52 -3.14
N GLN A 67 7.04 8.02 -3.21
CA GLN A 67 6.36 7.70 -4.45
C GLN A 67 5.54 8.89 -5.03
N ASP A 68 5.62 10.06 -4.41
CA ASP A 68 4.91 11.30 -4.80
C ASP A 68 5.71 12.19 -5.76
#